data_AF-A0A2M9T6B8-F1
#
_entry.id   AF-A0A2M9T6B8-F1
#
_cell.length_a   1.000
_cell.length_b   1.000
_cell.length_c   1.000
_cell.angle_alpha   90.00
_cell.angle_beta   90.00
_cell.angle_gamma   90.00
#
_symmetry.space_group_name_H-M   'P 1'
#
loop_
_entity.id
_entity.type
_entity.pdbx_description
1 polymer ?
#
loop_
_entity_poly.entity_id
_entity_poly.type
_entity_poly.pdbx_seq_one_letter_code
_entity_poly.pdbx_strand_id
1 'polypeptide(L)'
;MANEKRKKLTPVQQEYHLFEKERETKRPIVRNCACAFLVGGIICVIGQAISYFYMYFFDFTEQTAGNPTVATMVFLSMILTGFGVYDRIAQFAGAGSAVPVTGFGNAVISAAIEHRTEGFVLGVGSNMFKLAGSVILFGTFAAFVIALVKTIATQWGGL
;
A
#
# COMPACT_ATOMS: atom_id res chain seq x y z
N MET A 1 1.27 -25.72 -8.14
CA MET A 1 2.59 -25.50 -7.52
C MET A 1 2.73 -26.04 -6.08
N ALA A 2 1.69 -26.07 -5.23
CA ALA A 2 1.81 -26.61 -3.86
C ALA A 2 2.01 -28.14 -3.76
N ASN A 3 1.55 -28.90 -4.76
CA ASN A 3 1.63 -30.37 -4.75
C ASN A 3 3.01 -30.94 -5.13
N GLU A 4 3.81 -30.22 -5.91
CA GLU A 4 5.12 -30.73 -6.36
C GLU A 4 6.20 -30.63 -5.27
N LYS A 5 6.11 -29.63 -4.38
CA LYS A 5 7.00 -29.51 -3.21
C LYS A 5 6.77 -30.61 -2.17
N ARG A 6 5.57 -31.20 -2.11
CA ARG A 6 5.22 -32.25 -1.14
C ARG A 6 5.92 -33.59 -1.43
N LYS A 7 6.32 -33.83 -2.68
CA LYS A 7 6.95 -35.08 -3.14
C LYS A 7 8.43 -35.21 -2.74
N LYS A 8 9.07 -34.13 -2.29
CA LYS A 8 10.47 -34.09 -1.85
C LYS A 8 10.66 -34.12 -0.31
N LEU A 9 9.57 -34.20 0.46
CA LEU A 9 9.59 -34.17 1.92
C LEU A 9 9.69 -35.60 2.48
N THR A 10 10.39 -35.76 3.60
CA THR A 10 10.45 -37.04 4.31
C THR A 10 9.06 -37.40 4.88
N PRO A 11 8.77 -38.69 5.12
CA PRO A 11 7.46 -39.12 5.64
C PRO A 11 7.05 -38.39 6.93
N VAL A 12 8.03 -38.13 7.81
CA VAL A 12 7.86 -37.41 9.07
C VAL A 12 7.47 -35.93 8.85
N GLN A 13 8.03 -35.27 7.83
CA GLN A 13 7.68 -33.89 7.49
C GLN A 13 6.26 -33.80 6.91
N GLN A 14 5.82 -34.83 6.18
CA GLN A 14 4.46 -34.90 5.66
C GLN A 14 3.43 -35.06 6.80
N GLU A 15 3.71 -35.92 7.78
CA GLU A 15 2.88 -36.06 8.99
C GLU A 15 2.84 -34.77 9.81
N TYR A 16 3.97 -34.08 9.98
CA TYR A 16 4.02 -32.82 10.70
C TYR A 16 3.17 -31.73 10.03
N HIS A 17 3.16 -31.66 8.69
CA HIS A 17 2.30 -30.73 7.96
C HIS A 17 0.81 -31.07 8.02
N LEU A 18 0.46 -32.35 8.17
CA LEU A 18 -0.92 -32.77 8.41
C LEU A 18 -1.36 -32.36 9.82
N PHE A 19 -0.48 -32.60 10.81
CA PHE A 19 -0.68 -32.20 12.19
C PHE A 19 -0.78 -30.67 12.38
N GLU A 20 0.06 -29.92 11.67
CA GLU A 20 0.04 -28.45 11.62
C GLU A 20 -1.28 -27.93 11.01
N LYS A 21 -1.72 -28.51 9.89
CA LYS A 21 -2.97 -28.14 9.22
C LYS A 21 -4.22 -28.38 10.07
N GLU A 22 -4.21 -29.41 10.90
CA GLU A 22 -5.32 -29.72 11.81
C GLU A 22 -5.43 -28.68 12.95
N ARG A 23 -4.30 -28.10 13.37
CA ARG A 23 -4.24 -27.12 14.47
C ARG A 23 -4.19 -25.66 13.99
N GLU A 24 -4.00 -25.41 12.71
CA GLU A 24 -4.01 -24.07 12.14
C GLU A 24 -5.42 -23.47 12.21
N THR A 25 -5.60 -22.42 13.01
CA THR A 25 -6.85 -21.66 13.05
C THR A 25 -7.14 -21.08 11.67
N LYS A 26 -8.24 -21.52 11.04
CA LYS A 26 -8.66 -21.00 9.74
C LYS A 26 -8.88 -19.49 9.83
N ARG A 27 -8.10 -18.74 9.04
CA ARG A 27 -8.23 -17.28 8.97
C ARG A 27 -9.63 -16.93 8.43
N PRO A 28 -10.39 -16.03 9.08
CA PRO A 28 -11.74 -15.69 8.64
C PRO A 28 -11.68 -14.76 7.40
N ILE A 29 -11.49 -15.35 6.22
CA ILE A 29 -11.24 -14.64 4.96
C ILE A 29 -12.35 -13.61 4.68
N VAL A 30 -13.62 -14.01 4.77
CA VAL A 30 -14.78 -13.15 4.47
C VAL A 30 -14.82 -11.93 5.39
N ARG A 31 -14.56 -12.13 6.70
CA ARG A 31 -14.54 -11.04 7.68
C ARG A 31 -13.42 -10.06 7.41
N ASN A 32 -12.23 -10.57 7.07
CA ASN A 32 -11.08 -9.73 6.77
C ASN A 32 -11.28 -8.95 5.46
N CYS A 33 -11.86 -9.59 4.44
CA CYS A 33 -12.22 -8.92 3.19
C CYS A 33 -13.25 -7.81 3.41
N ALA A 34 -14.31 -8.07 4.19
CA ALA A 34 -15.31 -7.05 4.52
C ALA A 34 -14.71 -5.87 5.30
N CYS A 35 -13.86 -6.15 6.29
CA CYS A 35 -13.14 -5.13 7.05
C CYS A 35 -12.22 -4.30 6.13
N ALA A 36 -11.43 -4.95 5.28
CA ALA A 36 -10.53 -4.29 4.35
C ALA A 36 -11.28 -3.40 3.35
N PHE A 37 -12.43 -3.88 2.83
CA PHE A 37 -13.28 -3.11 1.93
C PHE A 37 -13.85 -1.86 2.63
N LEU A 38 -14.38 -2.01 3.85
CA LEU A 38 -14.97 -0.90 4.60
C LEU A 38 -13.93 0.15 4.97
N VAL A 39 -12.79 -0.26 5.53
CA VAL A 39 -11.75 0.70 5.93
C VAL A 39 -11.11 1.37 4.71
N GLY A 40 -10.82 0.60 3.66
CA GLY A 40 -10.31 1.16 2.40
C GLY A 40 -11.31 2.14 1.77
N GLY A 41 -12.60 1.78 1.77
CA GLY A 41 -13.68 2.64 1.31
C GLY A 41 -13.77 3.95 2.10
N ILE A 42 -13.67 3.89 3.43
CA ILE A 42 -13.67 5.09 4.28
C ILE A 42 -12.46 5.99 3.97
N ILE A 43 -11.27 5.41 3.79
CA ILE A 43 -10.07 6.18 3.42
C ILE A 43 -10.27 6.87 2.05
N CYS A 44 -10.87 6.18 1.08
CA CYS A 44 -11.19 6.77 -0.22
C CYS A 44 -12.22 7.89 -0.11
N VAL A 45 -13.26 7.72 0.71
CA VAL A 45 -14.27 8.77 0.97
C VAL A 45 -13.62 10.01 1.61
N ILE A 46 -12.69 9.83 2.54
CA ILE A 46 -11.92 10.94 3.12
C ILE A 46 -11.08 11.64 2.04
N GLY A 47 -10.41 10.87 1.17
CA GLY A 47 -9.65 11.42 0.05
C GLY A 47 -10.54 12.24 -0.90
N GLN A 48 -11.71 11.73 -1.24
CA GLN A 48 -12.67 12.44 -2.09
C GLN A 48 -13.22 13.70 -1.42
N ALA A 49 -13.46 13.68 -0.11
CA ALA A 49 -13.85 14.87 0.65
C ALA A 49 -12.76 15.96 0.60
N ILE A 50 -11.48 15.58 0.69
CA ILE A 50 -10.35 16.49 0.54
C ILE A 50 -10.25 17.03 -0.89
N SER A 51 -10.46 16.19 -1.91
CA SER A 51 -10.52 16.66 -3.31
C SER A 51 -11.62 17.68 -3.52
N TYR A 52 -12.83 17.41 -3.01
CA TYR A 52 -13.93 18.37 -3.07
C TYR A 52 -13.63 19.65 -2.29
N PHE A 53 -13.00 19.56 -1.13
CA PHE A 53 -12.54 20.75 -0.41
C PHE A 53 -11.60 21.60 -1.28
N TYR A 54 -10.65 20.98 -1.99
CA TYR A 54 -9.79 21.70 -2.94
C TYR A 54 -10.52 22.25 -4.15
N MET A 55 -11.62 21.65 -4.61
CA MET A 55 -12.39 22.16 -5.74
C MET A 55 -13.39 23.26 -5.35
N TYR A 56 -13.91 23.23 -4.12
CA TYR A 56 -14.90 24.20 -3.64
C TYR A 56 -14.27 25.45 -3.02
N PHE A 57 -13.14 25.30 -2.32
CA PHE A 57 -12.49 26.40 -1.60
C PHE A 57 -11.26 26.96 -2.29
N PHE A 58 -10.71 26.21 -3.25
CA PHE A 58 -9.60 26.65 -4.08
C PHE A 58 -10.03 26.48 -5.54
N ASP A 59 -9.53 27.32 -6.45
CA ASP A 59 -9.86 27.24 -7.90
C ASP A 59 -9.16 26.05 -8.60
N PHE A 60 -9.20 24.86 -7.99
CA PHE A 60 -8.73 23.62 -8.62
C PHE A 60 -9.84 22.96 -9.43
N THR A 61 -9.46 22.47 -10.59
CA THR A 61 -10.28 21.59 -11.41
C THR A 61 -10.16 20.15 -10.92
N GLU A 62 -11.05 19.27 -11.34
CA GLU A 62 -10.98 17.83 -11.03
C GLU A 62 -9.63 17.22 -11.41
N GLN A 63 -9.03 17.67 -12.52
CA GLN A 63 -7.74 17.19 -12.99
C GLN A 63 -6.56 17.71 -12.15
N THR A 64 -6.68 18.92 -11.60
CA THR A 64 -5.59 19.55 -10.84
C THR A 64 -5.68 19.30 -9.33
N ALA A 65 -6.86 18.95 -8.81
CA ALA A 65 -7.08 18.65 -7.39
C ALA A 65 -6.50 17.30 -6.94
N GLY A 66 -6.20 16.37 -7.87
CA GLY A 66 -5.66 15.05 -7.54
C GLY A 66 -4.30 15.11 -6.84
N ASN A 67 -3.36 15.89 -7.38
CA ASN A 67 -2.02 16.06 -6.80
C ASN A 67 -2.03 16.58 -5.35
N PRO A 68 -2.69 17.71 -5.03
CA PRO A 68 -2.74 18.20 -3.65
C PRO A 68 -3.52 17.25 -2.72
N THR A 69 -4.55 16.56 -3.21
CA THR A 69 -5.26 15.55 -2.41
C THR A 69 -4.34 14.43 -1.97
N VAL A 70 -3.60 13.83 -2.90
CA VAL A 70 -2.67 12.72 -2.60
C VAL A 70 -1.57 13.19 -1.65
N ALA A 71 -1.01 14.37 -1.88
CA ALA A 71 0.01 14.95 -1.00
C ALA A 71 -0.51 15.12 0.43
N THR A 72 -1.71 15.69 0.60
CA THR A 72 -2.31 15.89 1.93
C THR A 72 -2.67 14.57 2.60
N MET A 73 -3.19 13.60 1.86
CA MET A 73 -3.50 12.26 2.40
C MET A 73 -2.23 11.55 2.91
N VAL A 74 -1.15 11.59 2.12
CA VAL A 74 0.14 11.01 2.53
C VAL A 74 0.68 11.74 3.75
N PHE A 75 0.65 13.07 3.78
CA PHE A 75 1.12 13.87 4.91
C PHE A 75 0.35 13.57 6.20
N LEU A 76 -0.99 13.53 6.13
CA LEU A 76 -1.84 13.17 7.27
C LEU A 76 -1.54 11.76 7.76
N SER A 77 -1.34 10.81 6.85
CA SER A 77 -0.95 9.46 7.21
C SER A 77 0.39 9.45 7.94
N MET A 78 1.40 10.17 7.44
CA MET A 78 2.72 10.22 8.07
C MET A 78 2.66 10.74 9.50
N ILE A 79 1.85 11.78 9.75
CA ILE A 79 1.62 12.33 11.09
C ILE A 79 0.93 11.30 11.98
N LEU A 80 -0.15 10.68 11.50
CA LEU A 80 -0.92 9.69 12.27
C LEU A 80 -0.09 8.44 12.59
N THR A 81 0.81 8.03 11.70
CA THR A 81 1.78 6.96 11.93
C THR A 81 2.82 7.37 12.97
N GLY A 82 3.33 8.61 12.90
CA GLY A 82 4.25 9.16 13.91
C GLY A 82 3.67 9.14 15.32
N PHE A 83 2.36 9.36 15.46
CA PHE A 83 1.64 9.24 16.74
C PHE A 83 1.21 7.80 17.10
N GLY A 84 1.47 6.81 16.23
CA GLY A 84 1.10 5.42 16.43
C GLY A 84 -0.40 5.12 16.31
N VAL A 85 -1.21 6.08 15.83
CA VAL A 85 -2.65 5.92 15.64
C VAL A 85 -2.92 5.14 14.36
N TYR A 86 -2.21 5.48 13.27
CA TYR A 86 -2.41 4.83 11.99
C TYR A 86 -2.00 3.34 12.04
N ASP A 87 -0.93 2.99 12.74
CA ASP A 87 -0.49 1.60 12.86
C ASP A 87 -1.55 0.70 13.54
N ARG A 88 -2.30 1.21 14.53
CA ARG A 88 -3.42 0.47 15.14
C ARG A 88 -4.56 0.26 14.17
N ILE A 89 -4.89 1.29 13.39
CA ILE A 89 -5.89 1.20 12.33
C ILE A 89 -5.42 0.17 11.29
N ALA A 90 -4.13 0.17 10.95
CA ALA A 90 -3.57 -0.71 9.95
C ALA A 90 -3.57 -2.18 10.36
N GLN A 91 -3.30 -2.47 11.63
CA GLN A 91 -3.39 -3.83 12.17
C GLN A 91 -4.83 -4.38 12.12
N PHE A 92 -5.84 -3.52 12.32
CA PHE A 92 -7.24 -3.91 12.24
C PHE A 92 -7.77 -4.02 10.81
N ALA A 93 -7.40 -3.07 9.96
CA ALA A 93 -7.86 -2.95 8.58
C ALA A 93 -7.14 -3.90 7.60
N GLY A 94 -5.91 -4.30 7.94
CA GLY A 94 -5.04 -5.11 7.12
C GLY A 94 -4.85 -4.50 5.73
N ALA A 95 -5.27 -5.22 4.69
CA ALA A 95 -5.15 -4.76 3.30
C ALA A 95 -5.89 -3.43 3.04
N GLY A 96 -6.96 -3.14 3.78
CA GLY A 96 -7.78 -1.93 3.58
C GLY A 96 -7.04 -0.62 3.81
N SER A 97 -6.07 -0.61 4.73
CA SER A 97 -5.22 0.56 5.01
C SER A 97 -3.88 0.53 4.27
N ALA A 98 -3.48 -0.63 3.76
CA ALA A 98 -2.19 -0.84 3.08
C ALA A 98 -2.25 -0.55 1.58
N VAL A 99 -3.39 -0.78 0.94
CA VAL A 99 -3.59 -0.54 -0.52
C VAL A 99 -3.71 0.95 -0.88
N PRO A 100 -4.42 1.82 -0.12
CA PRO A 100 -4.49 3.25 -0.43
C PRO A 100 -3.12 3.96 -0.28
N VAL A 101 -2.99 5.15 -0.88
CA VAL A 101 -1.76 5.98 -0.80
C VAL A 101 -1.32 6.32 0.63
N THR A 102 -2.25 6.30 1.58
CA THR A 102 -1.95 6.45 3.02
C THR A 102 -1.12 5.27 3.56
N GLY A 103 -1.35 4.06 3.07
CA GLY A 103 -0.55 2.87 3.42
C GLY A 103 0.93 3.02 3.06
N PHE A 104 1.23 3.70 1.95
CA PHE A 104 2.61 4.07 1.59
C PHE A 104 3.23 5.01 2.63
N GLY A 105 2.51 6.06 3.03
CA GLY A 105 2.95 6.99 4.08
C GLY A 105 3.23 6.27 5.40
N ASN A 106 2.36 5.34 5.79
CA ASN A 106 2.57 4.49 6.96
C ASN A 106 3.86 3.68 6.85
N ALA A 107 4.04 2.92 5.77
CA ALA A 107 5.21 2.07 5.58
C ALA A 107 6.53 2.85 5.64
N VAL A 108 6.56 4.06 5.04
CA VAL A 108 7.75 4.92 5.06
C VAL A 108 8.07 5.42 6.47
N ILE A 109 7.08 5.89 7.23
CA ILE A 109 7.30 6.40 8.59
C ILE A 109 7.58 5.26 9.58
N SER A 110 6.89 4.12 9.46
CA SER A 110 7.19 2.95 10.29
C SER A 110 8.63 2.48 10.07
N ALA A 111 9.14 2.47 8.83
CA ALA A 111 10.54 2.16 8.55
C ALA A 111 11.51 3.21 9.14
N ALA A 112 11.13 4.49 9.11
CA ALA A 112 11.89 5.57 9.73
C ALA A 112 12.00 5.40 11.25
N ILE A 113 10.91 4.98 11.90
CA ILE A 113 10.84 4.78 13.35
C ILE A 113 11.62 3.52 13.76
N GLU A 114 11.43 2.41 13.05
CA GLU A 114 12.06 1.12 13.36
C GLU A 114 13.59 1.19 13.24
N HIS A 115 14.10 1.77 12.15
CA HIS A 115 15.53 1.86 11.88
C HIS A 115 16.17 3.14 12.46
N ARG A 116 15.51 3.81 13.41
CA ARG A 116 16.06 5.02 14.04
C ARG A 116 17.30 4.74 14.88
N THR A 117 17.44 3.53 15.41
CA THR A 117 18.60 3.08 16.19
C THR A 117 19.86 2.91 15.33
N GLU A 118 19.71 2.72 14.02
CA GLU A 118 20.80 2.60 13.04
C GLU A 118 21.34 3.98 12.58
N GLY A 119 20.83 5.08 13.13
CA GLY A 119 21.23 6.44 12.84
C GLY A 119 20.44 7.10 11.68
N PHE A 120 20.55 8.42 11.55
CA PHE A 120 19.70 9.19 10.64
C PHE A 120 19.98 8.96 9.15
N VAL A 121 21.25 8.75 8.78
CA VAL A 121 21.64 8.60 7.36
C VAL A 121 21.56 7.13 6.94
N LEU A 122 22.28 6.27 7.66
CA LEU A 122 22.40 4.84 7.33
C LEU A 122 21.17 4.03 7.73
N GLY A 123 20.45 4.42 8.79
CA GLY A 123 19.22 3.77 9.24
C GLY A 123 17.98 4.39 8.61
N VAL A 124 17.60 5.57 9.10
CA VAL A 124 16.35 6.26 8.72
C VAL A 124 16.32 6.57 7.22
N GLY A 125 17.31 7.32 6.72
CA GLY A 125 17.34 7.76 5.33
C GLY A 125 17.41 6.61 4.33
N SER A 126 18.29 5.63 4.56
CA SER A 126 18.47 4.50 3.63
C SER A 126 17.21 3.62 3.53
N ASN A 127 16.55 3.31 4.65
CA ASN A 127 15.38 2.43 4.67
C ASN A 127 14.12 3.14 4.14
N MET A 128 13.92 4.41 4.48
CA MET A 128 12.86 5.23 3.87
C MET A 128 13.04 5.32 2.35
N PHE A 129 14.27 5.56 1.88
CA PHE A 129 14.56 5.66 0.46
C PHE A 129 14.47 4.33 -0.27
N LYS A 130 14.82 3.21 0.37
CA LYS A 130 14.65 1.87 -0.22
C LYS A 130 13.19 1.57 -0.53
N LEU A 131 12.29 1.89 0.40
CA LEU A 131 10.84 1.78 0.18
C LEU A 131 10.36 2.78 -0.89
N ALA A 132 10.59 4.07 -0.68
CA ALA A 132 10.11 5.12 -1.58
C ALA A 132 10.71 5.02 -3.00
N GLY A 133 12.00 4.75 -3.09
CA GLY A 133 12.73 4.63 -4.35
C GLY A 133 12.23 3.46 -5.21
N SER A 134 11.88 2.33 -4.61
CA SER A 134 11.28 1.21 -5.35
C SER A 134 9.93 1.59 -5.95
N VAL A 135 9.07 2.26 -5.19
CA VAL A 135 7.74 2.71 -5.64
C VAL A 135 7.86 3.74 -6.75
N ILE A 136 8.76 4.72 -6.60
CA ILE A 136 9.01 5.72 -7.63
C ILE A 136 9.53 5.03 -8.91
N LEU A 137 10.54 4.16 -8.81
CA LEU A 137 11.10 3.48 -9.98
C LEU A 137 10.05 2.70 -10.77
N PHE A 138 9.28 1.84 -10.10
CA PHE A 138 8.24 1.06 -10.78
C PHE A 138 7.07 1.93 -11.24
N GLY A 139 6.69 2.94 -10.47
CA GLY A 139 5.61 3.87 -10.82
C GLY A 139 5.91 4.67 -12.09
N THR A 140 7.09 5.30 -12.15
CA THR A 140 7.49 6.10 -13.31
C THR A 140 7.76 5.22 -14.53
N PHE A 141 8.35 4.04 -14.35
CA PHE A 141 8.57 3.10 -15.46
C PHE A 141 7.26 2.58 -16.04
N ALA A 142 6.30 2.18 -15.20
CA ALA A 142 4.98 1.75 -15.65
C ALA A 142 4.23 2.90 -16.37
N ALA A 143 4.29 4.11 -15.83
CA ALA A 143 3.71 5.30 -16.47
C ALA A 143 4.33 5.56 -17.85
N PHE A 144 5.65 5.44 -17.98
CA PHE A 144 6.36 5.56 -19.26
C PHE A 144 5.89 4.51 -20.28
N VAL A 145 5.80 3.24 -19.89
CA VAL A 145 5.34 2.15 -20.77
C VAL A 145 3.90 2.41 -21.24
N ILE A 146 3.00 2.77 -20.33
CA ILE A 146 1.59 3.08 -20.68
C ILE A 146 1.52 4.30 -21.60
N ALA A 147 2.28 5.35 -21.32
CA ALA A 147 2.32 6.54 -22.16
C ALA A 147 2.87 6.25 -23.56
N LEU A 148 3.90 5.40 -23.67
CA LEU A 148 4.47 4.96 -24.94
C LEU A 148 3.44 4.16 -25.76
N VAL A 149 2.79 3.17 -25.14
CA VAL A 149 1.74 2.37 -25.79
C VAL A 149 0.59 3.26 -26.26
N LYS A 150 0.11 4.18 -25.40
CA LYS A 150 -0.94 5.14 -25.76
C LYS A 150 -0.53 6.00 -26.95
N THR A 151 0.71 6.51 -26.97
CA THR A 151 1.22 7.38 -28.04
C THR A 151 1.27 6.64 -29.37
N ILE A 152 1.82 5.43 -29.39
CA ILE A 152 1.90 4.60 -30.61
C ILE A 152 0.51 4.22 -31.10
N ALA A 153 -0.39 3.82 -30.19
CA ALA A 153 -1.76 3.46 -30.54
C ALA A 153 -2.54 4.64 -31.14
N THR A 154 -2.35 5.86 -30.61
CA THR A 154 -2.99 7.06 -31.14
C THR A 154 -2.44 7.41 -32.53
N GLN A 155 -1.12 7.27 -32.75
CA GLN A 155 -0.50 7.52 -34.04
C GLN A 155 -0.90 6.52 -35.14
N TRP A 156 -1.14 5.24 -34.81
CA TRP A 156 -1.59 4.23 -35.78
C TRP A 156 -3.11 4.16 -35.96
N GLY A 157 -3.89 4.56 -34.96
CA GLY A 157 -5.35 4.46 -34.96
C GLY A 157 -6.10 5.64 -35.60
N GLY A 158 -5.42 6.75 -35.92
CA GLY A 158 -6.02 7.89 -36.62
C GLY A 158 -7.13 8.60 -35.85
N LEU A 159 -6.99 8.74 -34.53
CA LEU A 159 -7.80 9.64 -33.68
C LEU A 159 -7.00 10.91 -33.38
#